data_AF-A0A497BBF8-F1
#
_entry.id   AF-A0A497BBF8-F1
#
_cell.length_a   1.000
_cell.length_b   1.000
_cell.length_c   1.000
_cell.angle_alpha   90.00
_cell.angle_beta   90.00
_cell.angle_gamma   90.00
#
_symmetry.space_group_name_H-M   'P 1'
#
loop_
_entity.id
_entity.type
_entity.pdbx_description
1 polymer ?
#
loop_
_entity_poly.entity_id
_entity_poly.type
_entity_poly.pdbx_seq_one_letter_code
_entity_poly.pdbx_strand_id
1 'polypeptide(L)' 'MNQKQLRVIYGPRGNTQAVTVELNGILADEPLTPKMARRAARIANGCGYNATVVDAAAGYGYRLYKESARKIYLDD' A
#
# COMPACT_ATOMS: atom_id res chain seq x y z
N MET A 1 -6.41 -11.06 -16.54
CA MET A 1 -6.86 -10.83 -15.15
C MET A 1 -6.36 -9.46 -14.74
N ASN A 2 -7.24 -8.54 -14.36
CA ASN A 2 -6.88 -7.17 -13.98
C ASN A 2 -6.70 -7.13 -12.46
N GLN A 3 -5.47 -7.39 -12.02
CA GLN A 3 -5.11 -7.46 -10.60
C GLN A 3 -3.85 -6.65 -10.35
N LYS A 4 -3.91 -5.77 -9.35
CA LYS A 4 -2.76 -5.00 -8.89
C LYS A 4 -2.28 -5.54 -7.56
N GLN A 5 -1.01 -5.96 -7.50
CA GLN A 5 -0.38 -6.47 -6.28
C GLN A 5 0.33 -5.33 -5.55
N LEU A 6 0.06 -5.18 -4.26
CA LEU A 6 0.63 -4.13 -3.41
C LEU A 6 1.21 -4.75 -2.15
N ARG A 7 2.40 -4.31 -1.76
CA ARG A 7 3.01 -4.72 -0.49
C ARG A 7 2.59 -3.74 0.60
N VAL A 8 1.95 -4.23 1.65
CA VAL A 8 1.51 -3.44 2.80
C VAL A 8 2.39 -3.79 3.99
N ILE A 9 3.00 -2.78 4.60
CA ILE A 9 3.84 -2.87 5.80
C ILE A 9 3.14 -2.13 6.93
N TYR A 10 2.85 -2.79 8.04
CA TYR A 10 2.14 -2.22 9.19
C TYR A 10 2.61 -2.80 10.52
N GLY A 11 2.17 -2.20 11.62
CA GLY A 11 2.54 -2.63 12.98
C GLY A 11 3.54 -1.68 13.67
N PRO A 12 3.78 -1.88 14.97
CA PRO A 12 4.65 -1.02 15.76
C PRO A 12 6.11 -1.12 15.34
N ARG A 13 6.88 -0.05 15.60
CA ARG A 13 8.33 -0.03 15.35
C ARG A 13 9.00 -1.15 16.16
N GLY A 14 9.75 -2.02 15.48
CA GLY A 14 10.39 -3.20 16.08
C GLY A 14 9.60 -4.50 15.94
N ASN A 15 8.33 -4.45 15.51
CA ASN A 15 7.54 -5.64 15.18
C ASN A 15 6.60 -5.33 13.99
N THR A 16 7.20 -5.00 12.85
CA THR A 16 6.49 -4.70 11.62
C THR A 16 6.14 -5.98 10.87
N GLN A 17 4.91 -6.06 10.38
CA GLN A 17 4.44 -7.11 9.49
C GLN A 17 4.39 -6.59 8.06
N ALA A 18 4.64 -7.48 7.09
CA ALA A 18 4.51 -7.18 5.67
C ALA A 18 3.63 -8.24 5.01
N VAL A 19 2.63 -7.80 4.25
CA VAL A 19 1.66 -8.67 3.56
C VAL A 19 1.47 -8.16 2.14
N THR A 20 1.37 -9.08 1.18
CA THR A 20 0.99 -8.75 -0.20
C THR A 20 -0.53 -8.78 -0.32
N VAL A 21 -1.10 -7.70 -0.84
CA VAL A 21 -2.54 -7.53 -1.06
C VAL A 21 -2.80 -7.38 -2.54
N GLU A 22 -3.80 -8.11 -3.03
CA GLU A 22 -4.26 -8.02 -4.42
C GLU A 22 -5.55 -7.20 -4.49
N LEU A 23 -5.53 -6.15 -5.30
CA LEU A 23 -6.73 -5.37 -5.61
C LEU A 23 -7.33 -5.83 -6.93
N ASN A 24 -8.48 -6.51 -6.85
CA ASN A 24 -9.26 -6.92 -8.00
C ASN A 24 -9.92 -5.72 -8.68
N GLY A 25 -9.98 -5.76 -10.03
CA GLY A 25 -10.63 -4.73 -10.85
C GLY A 25 -9.80 -3.48 -11.06
N ILE A 26 -8.50 -3.54 -10.74
CA ILE A 26 -7.52 -2.47 -10.97
C ILE A 26 -6.47 -3.06 -11.91
N LEU A 27 -6.09 -2.32 -12.94
CA LEU A 27 -5.05 -2.77 -13.86
C LEU A 27 -3.68 -2.76 -13.16
N ALA A 28 -2.80 -3.68 -13.56
CA ALA A 28 -1.48 -3.80 -12.94
C ALA A 28 -0.61 -2.55 -13.15
N ASP A 29 -0.78 -1.87 -14.28
CA ASP A 29 -0.09 -0.63 -14.69
C ASP A 29 -0.77 0.65 -14.18
N GLU A 30 -1.99 0.56 -13.61
CA GLU A 30 -2.71 1.74 -13.12
C GLU A 30 -1.92 2.41 -11.99
N PRO A 31 -1.71 3.74 -12.03
CA PRO A 31 -0.95 4.43 -11.00
C PRO A 31 -1.55 4.22 -9.61
N LEU A 32 -0.73 3.80 -8.65
CA LEU A 32 -1.16 3.72 -7.26
C LEU A 32 -1.62 5.10 -6.78
N THR A 33 -2.83 5.17 -6.25
CA THR A 33 -3.40 6.38 -5.62
C THR A 33 -3.49 6.21 -4.09
N PRO A 34 -3.58 7.32 -3.31
CA PRO A 34 -3.80 7.23 -1.87
C PRO A 34 -5.06 6.44 -1.49
N LYS A 35 -6.13 6.53 -2.30
CA LYS A 35 -7.38 5.80 -2.06
C LYS A 35 -7.19 4.28 -2.21
N MET A 36 -6.46 3.85 -3.23
CA MET A 36 -6.09 2.44 -3.42
C MET A 36 -5.18 1.94 -2.31
N ALA A 37 -4.18 2.73 -1.92
CA ALA A 37 -3.31 2.40 -0.79
C ALA A 37 -4.11 2.21 0.51
N ARG A 38 -5.06 3.10 0.83
CA ARG A 38 -5.95 2.94 1.99
C ARG A 38 -6.80 1.68 1.91
N ARG A 39 -7.29 1.32 0.71
CA ARG A 39 -8.05 0.08 0.50
C ARG A 39 -7.17 -1.15 0.78
N ALA A 40 -5.95 -1.18 0.27
CA ALA A 40 -5.01 -2.27 0.51
C ALA A 40 -4.65 -2.39 2.01
N ALA A 41 -4.40 -1.26 2.68
CA ALA A 41 -4.14 -1.24 4.11
C ALA A 41 -5.30 -1.82 4.92
N ARG A 42 -6.55 -1.43 4.61
CA ARG A 42 -7.74 -1.98 5.27
C ARG A 42 -7.87 -3.49 5.11
N ILE A 43 -7.51 -4.03 3.95
CA ILE A 43 -7.53 -5.48 3.71
C ILE A 43 -6.45 -6.18 4.55
N ALA A 44 -5.24 -5.62 4.62
CA ALA A 44 -4.12 -6.22 5.34
C ALA A 44 -4.23 -6.14 6.86
N ASN A 45 -4.68 -5.01 7.43
CA ASN A 45 -4.61 -4.77 8.88
C ASN A 45 -5.93 -4.28 9.51
N GLY A 46 -7.03 -4.25 8.75
CA GLY A 46 -8.33 -3.76 9.20
C GLY A 46 -8.46 -2.23 9.27
N CYS A 47 -7.37 -1.48 9.10
CA CYS A 47 -7.30 -0.03 9.22
C CYS A 47 -6.76 0.64 7.95
N GLY A 48 -7.24 1.85 7.65
CA GLY A 48 -6.82 2.61 6.45
C GLY A 48 -5.58 3.50 6.67
N TYR A 49 -4.86 3.34 7.78
CA TYR A 49 -3.78 4.23 8.23
C TYR A 49 -2.75 3.46 9.07
N ASN A 50 -1.65 4.12 9.46
CA ASN A 50 -0.50 3.51 10.17
C ASN A 50 0.12 2.33 9.38
N ALA A 51 0.10 2.45 8.06
CA ALA A 51 0.65 1.47 7.15
C ALA A 51 1.45 2.17 6.04
N THR A 52 2.41 1.46 5.48
CA THR A 52 3.12 1.85 4.27
C THR A 52 2.70 0.89 3.17
N VAL A 53 2.15 1.41 2.08
CA VAL A 53 1.72 0.61 0.93
C VAL A 53 2.61 0.92 -0.23
N VAL A 54 3.13 -0.12 -0.87
CA VAL A 54 4.16 -0.02 -1.88
C VAL A 54 3.71 -0.75 -3.14
N ASP A 55 3.85 -0.08 -4.28
CA ASP A 55 3.79 -0.68 -5.59
C ASP A 55 5.22 -0.88 -6.09
N ALA A 56 5.72 -2.12 -5.96
CA ALA A 56 7.08 -2.45 -6.35
C ALA A 56 7.29 -2.31 -7.87
N ALA A 57 6.26 -2.57 -8.68
CA ALA A 57 6.35 -2.44 -10.13
C ALA A 57 6.49 -0.97 -10.56
N ALA A 58 5.89 -0.05 -9.79
CA ALA A 58 5.97 1.37 -10.06
C ALA A 58 7.14 2.09 -9.35
N GLY A 59 7.88 1.40 -8.46
CA GLY A 59 9.00 1.99 -7.72
C GLY A 59 8.59 3.05 -6.66
N TYR A 60 7.32 3.11 -6.28
CA TYR A 60 6.85 4.08 -5.29
C TYR A 60 5.69 3.55 -4.44
N GLY A 61 5.37 4.28 -3.38
CA GLY A 61 4.30 3.94 -2.46
C GLY A 61 3.71 5.14 -1.74
N TYR A 62 2.86 4.85 -0.76
CA TYR A 62 2.31 5.83 0.18
C TYR A 62 2.48 5.37 1.62
N ARG A 63 3.01 6.26 2.46
CA ARG A 63 2.89 6.17 3.91
C ARG A 63 1.56 6.80 4.33
N LEU A 64 0.70 6.01 4.96
CA LEU A 64 -0.66 6.39 5.33
C LEU A 64 -0.72 6.88 6.77
N TYR A 65 -1.18 8.11 6.94
CA TYR A 65 -1.55 8.69 8.23
C TYR A 65 -3.08 8.70 8.35
N LYS A 66 -3.59 9.04 9.53
CA LYS A 66 -5.04 9.08 9.79
C LYS A 66 -5.77 9.94 8.75
N GLU A 67 -5.26 11.14 8.51
CA GLU A 67 -5.90 12.16 7.68
C GLU A 67 -5.16 12.49 6.39
N SER A 68 -3.92 12.02 6.23
CA SER A 68 -3.10 12.31 5.06
C SER A 68 -2.41 11.06 4.52
N ALA A 69 -1.76 11.19 3.37
CA ALA A 69 -0.88 10.19 2.81
C ALA A 69 0.34 10.90 2.22
N ARG A 70 1.54 10.40 2.50
CA ARG A 70 2.78 10.91 1.93
C ARG A 70 3.29 9.93 0.89
N LYS A 71 3.52 10.41 -0.33
CA LYS A 71 4.19 9.60 -1.36
C LYS A 71 5.63 9.33 -0.93
N ILE A 72 6.07 8.09 -1.09
CA ILE A 72 7.44 7.66 -0.85
C ILE A 72 7.96 6.99 -2.12
N TYR A 73 9.26 7.14 -2.38
CA TYR A 73 9.93 6.43 -3.47
C TYR A 73 10.74 5.30 -2.86
N LEU A 74 10.79 4.18 -3.57
CA LEU A 74 11.73 3.12 -3.28
C LEU A 74 13.00 3.53 -4.03
N ASP A 75 13.94 4.16 -3.33
CA ASP A 75 15.30 4.24 -3.85
C ASP A 75 15.81 2.79 -4.02
N ASP A 76 16.48 2.52 -5.16
CA ASP A 76 17.10 1.23 -5.51
C ASP A 76 18.07 0.74 -4.42
#